data_AF-A0A9N7P046-F1
#
_entry.id   AF-A0A9N7P046-F1
#
_cell.length_a   1.000
_cell.length_b   1.000
_cell.length_c   1.000
_cell.angle_alpha   90.00
_cell.angle_beta   90.00
_cell.angle_gamma   90.00
#
_symmetry.space_group_name_H-M   'P 1'
#
loop_
_entity.id
_entity.type
_entity.pdbx_description
1 polymer ?
#
loop_
_entity_poly.entity_id
_entity_poly.type
_entity_poly.pdbx_seq_one_letter_code
_entity_poly.pdbx_strand_id
1 'polypeptide(L)'
;MVHGSRSFDPDNPEDMQWVYSEALKRAELFGIQGVTYSLTQGVVKNIIPAIASTNAIISAACALETLKIVSDCSKTLSNYLTYNGVEGLHTKVTEFVKDKDCLVCGPAVLIELEKSVTLGKVLLCIFVV
;
A
#
# COMPACT_ATOMS: atom_id res chain seq x y z
N MET A 1 10.91 6.98 -29.24
CA MET A 1 9.91 6.60 -28.23
C MET A 1 8.92 5.65 -28.89
N VAL A 2 8.82 4.40 -28.43
CA VAL A 2 8.00 3.36 -29.08
C VAL A 2 6.49 3.64 -28.97
N HIS A 3 6.08 4.61 -28.17
CA HIS A 3 4.66 4.94 -27.95
C HIS A 3 4.14 6.17 -28.69
N GLY A 4 4.92 6.86 -29.54
CA GLY A 4 4.40 7.99 -30.31
C GLY A 4 3.57 8.97 -29.46
N SER A 5 2.27 9.10 -29.77
CA SER A 5 1.28 9.94 -29.06
C SER A 5 0.41 9.22 -28.01
N ARG A 6 0.58 7.91 -27.78
CA ARG A 6 -0.19 7.17 -26.76
C ARG A 6 0.56 7.09 -25.43
N SER A 7 -0.17 7.16 -24.33
CA SER A 7 0.39 6.92 -23.00
C SER A 7 0.80 5.45 -22.84
N PHE A 8 1.77 5.21 -21.97
CA PHE A 8 2.14 3.87 -21.52
C PHE A 8 0.97 3.19 -20.83
N ASP A 9 0.65 1.96 -21.23
CA ASP A 9 -0.37 1.11 -20.63
C ASP A 9 0.27 -0.17 -20.07
N PRO A 10 0.34 -0.33 -18.73
CA PRO A 10 0.93 -1.53 -18.12
C PRO A 10 0.10 -2.80 -18.37
N ASP A 11 -1.17 -2.70 -18.76
CA ASP A 11 -2.02 -3.84 -19.10
C ASP A 11 -1.87 -4.27 -20.56
N ASN A 12 -1.27 -3.42 -21.41
CA ASN A 12 -0.95 -3.77 -22.79
C ASN A 12 0.31 -4.67 -22.85
N PRO A 13 0.22 -5.89 -23.43
CA PRO A 13 1.37 -6.79 -23.54
C PRO A 13 2.54 -6.22 -24.35
N GLU A 14 2.30 -5.40 -25.38
CA GLU A 14 3.34 -4.81 -26.22
C GLU A 14 4.15 -3.76 -25.45
N ASP A 15 3.49 -2.96 -24.62
CA ASP A 15 4.13 -1.94 -23.78
C ASP A 15 5.01 -2.57 -22.72
N MET A 16 4.47 -3.59 -22.06
CA MET A 16 5.21 -4.37 -21.08
C MET A 16 6.39 -5.10 -21.70
N GLN A 17 6.23 -5.65 -22.90
CA GLN A 17 7.32 -6.31 -23.62
C GLN A 17 8.42 -5.32 -23.99
N TRP A 18 8.06 -4.10 -24.40
CA TRP A 18 9.03 -3.05 -24.67
C TRP A 18 9.83 -2.68 -23.41
N VAL A 19 9.16 -2.42 -22.29
CA VAL A 19 9.83 -2.10 -21.00
C VAL A 19 10.76 -3.23 -20.57
N TYR A 20 10.33 -4.47 -20.67
CA TYR A 20 11.17 -5.63 -20.37
C TYR A 20 12.43 -5.66 -21.25
N SER A 21 12.28 -5.43 -22.56
CA SER A 21 13.41 -5.45 -23.49
C SER A 21 14.45 -4.35 -23.20
N GLU A 22 14.00 -3.14 -22.86
CA GLU A 22 14.90 -2.03 -22.50
C GLU A 22 15.55 -2.24 -21.13
N ALA A 23 14.82 -2.81 -20.17
CA ALA A 23 15.36 -3.19 -18.88
C ALA A 23 16.45 -4.27 -19.01
N LEU A 24 16.25 -5.25 -19.89
CA LEU A 24 17.23 -6.32 -20.17
C LEU A 24 18.51 -5.76 -20.79
N LYS A 25 18.40 -4.92 -21.83
CA LYS A 25 19.55 -4.24 -22.44
C LYS A 25 20.35 -3.45 -21.42
N ARG A 26 19.67 -2.69 -20.55
CA ARG A 26 20.33 -1.95 -19.47
C ARG A 26 21.02 -2.90 -18.49
N ALA A 27 20.38 -3.98 -18.10
CA ALA A 27 20.94 -4.95 -17.17
C ALA A 27 22.22 -5.61 -17.73
N GLU A 28 22.22 -5.98 -19.01
CA GLU A 28 23.39 -6.53 -19.71
C GLU A 28 24.57 -5.55 -19.73
N LEU A 29 24.32 -4.26 -19.98
CA LEU A 29 25.36 -3.23 -19.97
C LEU A 29 26.07 -3.07 -18.61
N PHE A 30 25.37 -3.34 -17.51
CA PHE A 30 25.92 -3.24 -16.14
C PHE A 30 26.21 -4.61 -15.52
N GLY A 31 26.07 -5.71 -16.26
CA GLY A 31 26.28 -7.07 -15.75
C GLY A 31 25.29 -7.50 -14.66
N ILE A 32 24.08 -6.93 -14.63
CA ILE A 32 23.03 -7.25 -13.66
C ILE A 32 22.22 -8.44 -14.15
N GLN A 33 22.12 -9.49 -13.33
CA GLN A 33 21.33 -10.69 -13.62
C GLN A 33 19.94 -10.64 -12.96
N GLY A 34 19.03 -11.51 -13.42
CA GLY A 34 17.72 -11.71 -12.78
C GLY A 34 16.57 -10.89 -13.33
N VAL A 35 16.78 -10.12 -14.41
CA VAL A 35 15.68 -9.43 -15.10
C VAL A 35 14.82 -10.45 -15.85
N THR A 36 13.57 -10.59 -15.40
CA THR A 36 12.57 -11.46 -16.04
C THR A 36 11.31 -10.65 -16.38
N TYR A 37 10.49 -11.16 -17.29
CA TYR A 37 9.21 -10.52 -17.63
C TYR A 37 8.29 -10.42 -16.40
N SER A 38 8.21 -11.47 -15.59
CA SER A 38 7.43 -11.49 -14.35
C SER A 38 7.92 -10.44 -13.33
N LEU A 39 9.23 -10.32 -13.14
CA LEU A 39 9.80 -9.27 -12.28
C LEU A 39 9.48 -7.87 -12.81
N THR A 40 9.55 -7.68 -14.13
CA THR A 40 9.22 -6.41 -14.79
C THR A 40 7.75 -6.06 -14.56
N GLN A 41 6.83 -7.02 -14.71
CA GLN A 41 5.42 -6.82 -14.40
C GLN A 41 5.21 -6.49 -12.92
N GLY A 42 5.88 -7.21 -12.02
CA GLY A 42 5.83 -6.97 -10.58
C GLY A 42 6.20 -5.54 -10.20
N VAL A 43 7.30 -5.02 -10.77
CA VAL A 43 7.79 -3.66 -10.55
C VAL A 43 6.87 -2.61 -11.17
N VAL A 44 6.49 -2.79 -12.44
CA VAL A 44 5.71 -1.78 -13.17
C VAL A 44 4.29 -1.64 -12.61
N LYS A 45 3.66 -2.76 -12.26
CA LYS A 45 2.28 -2.78 -11.74
C LYS A 45 2.19 -2.68 -10.23
N ASN A 46 3.33 -2.65 -9.52
CA ASN A 46 3.37 -2.78 -8.05
C ASN A 46 2.54 -3.97 -7.55
N ILE A 47 2.73 -5.15 -8.17
CA ILE A 47 1.90 -6.34 -7.89
C ILE A 47 2.12 -6.78 -6.44
N ILE A 48 1.02 -6.88 -5.69
CA ILE A 48 0.98 -7.52 -4.37
C ILE A 48 0.52 -8.97 -4.57
N PRO A 49 1.34 -9.99 -4.21
CA PRO A 49 0.92 -11.38 -4.30
C PRO A 49 -0.34 -11.64 -3.46
N ALA A 50 -1.31 -12.32 -4.03
CA ALA A 50 -2.59 -12.59 -3.39
C ALA A 50 -2.99 -14.07 -3.51
N ILE A 51 -3.52 -14.63 -2.41
CA ILE A 51 -4.02 -16.01 -2.35
C ILE A 51 -5.42 -15.99 -1.72
N ALA A 52 -6.33 -16.80 -2.26
CA ALA A 52 -7.73 -16.82 -1.83
C ALA A 52 -7.92 -17.12 -0.34
N SER A 53 -7.07 -17.96 0.26
CA SER A 53 -7.14 -18.35 1.67
C SER A 53 -6.94 -17.17 2.62
N THR A 54 -5.94 -16.30 2.38
CA THR A 54 -5.70 -15.12 3.21
C THR A 54 -6.87 -14.15 3.13
N ASN A 55 -7.41 -13.92 1.93
CA ASN A 55 -8.61 -13.08 1.76
C ASN A 55 -9.82 -13.66 2.48
N ALA A 56 -10.03 -14.98 2.42
CA ALA A 56 -11.12 -15.65 3.13
C ALA A 56 -10.99 -15.50 4.65
N ILE A 57 -9.79 -15.68 5.22
CA ILE A 57 -9.55 -15.56 6.66
C ILE A 57 -9.83 -14.13 7.15
N ILE A 58 -9.29 -13.13 6.46
CA ILE A 58 -9.52 -11.72 6.82
C ILE A 58 -10.99 -11.34 6.65
N SER A 59 -11.63 -11.76 5.56
CA SER A 59 -13.05 -11.48 5.33
C SER A 59 -13.95 -12.12 6.39
N ALA A 60 -13.65 -13.35 6.81
CA ALA A 60 -14.37 -14.03 7.87
C ALA A 60 -14.25 -13.28 9.21
N ALA A 61 -13.06 -12.78 9.55
CA ALA A 61 -12.87 -11.97 10.74
C ALA A 61 -13.69 -10.66 10.68
N CYS A 62 -13.65 -9.94 9.56
CA CYS A 62 -14.43 -8.71 9.37
C CYS A 62 -15.95 -8.96 9.46
N ALA A 63 -16.45 -10.02 8.82
CA ALA A 63 -17.86 -10.39 8.85
C ALA A 63 -18.31 -10.78 10.27
N LEU A 64 -17.48 -11.52 11.00
CA LEU A 64 -17.74 -11.90 12.39
C LEU A 64 -17.81 -10.67 13.31
N GLU A 65 -16.87 -9.73 13.20
CA GLU A 65 -16.91 -8.49 13.99
C GLU A 65 -18.11 -7.62 13.63
N THR A 66 -18.50 -7.56 12.35
CA THR A 66 -19.73 -6.89 11.92
C THR A 66 -20.96 -7.50 12.59
N LEU A 67 -21.05 -8.84 12.61
CA LEU A 67 -22.15 -9.53 13.28
C LEU A 67 -22.18 -9.21 14.77
N LYS A 68 -21.03 -9.26 15.46
CA LYS A 68 -20.93 -8.94 16.89
C LYS A 68 -21.38 -7.51 17.18
N ILE A 69 -20.93 -6.53 16.39
CA ILE A 69 -21.29 -5.11 16.55
C ILE A 69 -22.79 -4.88 16.37
N VAL A 70 -23.40 -5.49 15.34
CA VAL A 70 -24.81 -5.26 15.01
C VAL A 70 -25.77 -5.97 15.97
N SER A 71 -25.41 -7.18 16.41
CA SER A 71 -26.29 -8.02 17.23
C SER A 71 -26.02 -7.96 18.73
N ASP A 72 -24.89 -7.38 19.13
CA ASP A 72 -24.36 -7.40 20.50
C ASP A 72 -24.30 -8.83 21.10
N CYS A 73 -24.14 -9.86 20.26
CA CYS A 73 -24.17 -11.26 20.70
C CYS A 73 -22.89 -11.70 21.43
N SER A 74 -21.80 -10.92 21.34
CA SER A 74 -20.53 -11.21 21.98
C SER A 74 -19.66 -9.96 22.07
N LYS A 75 -18.57 -10.03 22.87
CA LYS A 75 -17.57 -8.96 22.94
C LYS A 75 -16.84 -8.83 21.60
N THR A 76 -16.68 -7.58 21.16
CA THR A 76 -15.93 -7.23 19.94
C THR A 76 -14.43 -7.33 20.17
N LEU A 77 -13.70 -7.51 19.07
CA LEU A 77 -12.25 -7.36 19.04
C LEU A 77 -11.86 -5.92 19.44
N SER A 78 -10.67 -5.77 20.07
CA SER A 78 -10.19 -4.47 20.57
C SER A 78 -10.04 -3.43 19.45
N ASN A 79 -9.05 -3.56 18.57
CA ASN A 79 -8.96 -2.71 17.37
C ASN A 79 -8.14 -3.27 16.21
N TYR A 80 -7.15 -4.14 16.44
CA TYR A 80 -6.31 -4.62 15.35
C TYR A 80 -5.99 -6.11 15.44
N LEU A 81 -6.27 -6.83 14.36
CA LEU A 81 -5.96 -8.24 14.18
C LEU A 81 -4.87 -8.38 13.13
N THR A 82 -3.78 -9.05 13.48
CA THR A 82 -2.74 -9.47 12.53
C THR A 82 -2.85 -10.97 12.29
N TYR A 83 -2.80 -11.39 11.03
CA TYR A 83 -2.68 -12.79 10.62
C TYR A 83 -1.36 -12.98 9.85
N ASN A 84 -0.60 -14.00 10.20
CA ASN A 84 0.59 -14.45 9.47
C ASN A 84 0.52 -15.98 9.30
N GLY A 85 0.61 -16.42 8.04
CA GLY A 85 0.56 -17.83 7.65
C GLY A 85 1.84 -18.36 7.00
N VAL A 86 2.98 -17.67 7.15
CA VAL A 86 4.26 -18.09 6.56
C VAL A 86 4.79 -19.35 7.27
N GLU A 87 4.79 -19.36 8.60
CA GLU A 87 5.16 -20.52 9.42
C GLU A 87 3.99 -20.89 10.35
N GLY A 88 3.23 -21.91 9.95
CA GLY A 88 2.03 -22.33 10.69
C GLY A 88 0.92 -21.29 10.63
N LEU A 89 0.19 -21.12 11.74
CA LEU A 89 -0.89 -20.15 11.87
C LEU A 89 -0.61 -19.25 13.07
N HIS A 90 -0.36 -17.97 12.80
CA HIS A 90 -0.19 -16.96 13.83
C HIS A 90 -1.26 -15.88 13.69
N THR A 91 -2.06 -15.72 14.73
CA THR A 91 -3.01 -14.61 14.87
C THR A 91 -2.70 -13.85 16.15
N LYS A 92 -2.65 -12.52 16.05
CA LYS A 92 -2.40 -11.65 17.20
C LYS A 92 -3.37 -10.48 17.19
N VAL A 93 -4.09 -10.33 18.31
CA VAL A 93 -4.86 -9.12 18.59
C VAL A 93 -3.95 -8.17 19.34
N THR A 94 -3.78 -6.97 18.81
CA THR A 94 -3.00 -5.89 19.45
C THR A 94 -3.93 -4.70 19.63
N GLU A 95 -3.83 -4.05 20.79
CA GLU A 95 -4.54 -2.81 21.06
C GLU A 95 -3.63 -1.63 20.70
N PHE A 96 -3.97 -0.91 19.65
CA PHE A 96 -3.35 0.36 19.33
C PHE A 96 -3.99 1.50 20.12
N VAL A 97 -3.17 2.43 20.59
CA VAL A 97 -3.65 3.62 21.29
C VAL A 97 -3.98 4.70 20.26
N LYS A 98 -5.07 5.44 20.49
CA LYS A 98 -5.41 6.60 19.67
C LYS A 98 -4.33 7.68 19.82
N ASP A 99 -3.73 8.05 18.71
CA ASP A 99 -2.84 9.21 18.66
C ASP A 99 -3.66 10.50 18.85
N LYS A 100 -3.27 11.30 19.84
CA LYS A 100 -3.94 12.55 20.19
C LYS A 100 -3.55 13.68 19.24
N ASP A 101 -2.42 13.56 18.56
CA ASP A 101 -1.93 14.57 17.61
C ASP A 101 -2.26 14.18 16.16
N CYS A 102 -3.09 13.15 15.98
CA CYS A 102 -3.52 12.68 14.67
C CYS A 102 -4.29 13.77 13.91
N LEU A 103 -3.78 14.16 12.75
CA LEU A 103 -4.39 15.18 11.88
C LEU A 103 -5.77 14.80 11.33
N VAL A 104 -6.15 13.51 11.40
CA VAL A 104 -7.41 13.00 10.84
C VAL A 104 -8.49 12.82 11.91
N CYS A 105 -8.16 12.18 13.05
CA CYS A 105 -9.15 11.85 14.08
C CYS A 105 -8.86 12.47 15.46
N GLY A 106 -7.77 13.23 15.58
CA GLY A 106 -7.42 14.03 16.75
C GLY A 106 -8.14 15.39 16.76
N PRO A 107 -8.03 16.15 17.85
CA PRO A 107 -8.40 17.56 17.87
C PRO A 107 -7.65 18.35 16.78
N ALA A 108 -8.29 19.38 16.23
CA ALA A 108 -7.67 20.24 15.24
C ALA A 108 -6.35 20.83 15.77
N VAL A 109 -5.29 20.73 14.98
CA VAL A 109 -3.95 21.24 15.33
C VAL A 109 -3.86 22.72 14.96
N LEU A 110 -3.49 23.55 15.93
CA LEU A 110 -3.17 24.95 15.68
C LEU A 110 -1.76 25.04 15.08
N ILE A 111 -1.65 25.63 13.89
CA ILE A 111 -0.37 25.92 13.25
C ILE A 111 -0.14 27.43 13.33
N GLU A 112 0.87 27.83 14.12
CA GLU A 112 1.29 29.22 14.19
C GLU A 112 2.32 29.52 13.10
N LEU A 113 2.06 30.55 12.29
CA LEU A 113 2.91 30.95 11.18
C LEU A 113 3.30 32.42 11.33
N GLU A 114 4.57 32.75 11.08
CA GLU A 114 4.98 34.15 10.96
C GLU A 114 4.42 34.77 9.66
N LYS A 115 4.09 36.06 9.70
CA LYS A 115 3.58 36.80 8.53
C LYS A 115 4.57 36.87 7.36
N SER A 116 5.85 36.61 7.62
CA SER A 116 6.95 36.57 6.65
C SER A 116 7.03 35.25 5.88
N VAL A 117 6.27 34.22 6.29
CA VAL A 117 6.36 32.88 5.70
C VAL A 117 5.71 32.86 4.32
N THR A 118 6.44 32.27 3.36
CA THR A 118 5.95 32.11 1.98
C THR A 118 5.03 30.91 1.84
N LEU A 119 4.10 30.96 0.88
CA LEU A 119 3.20 29.84 0.58
C LEU A 119 3.95 28.52 0.33
N GLY A 120 5.11 28.57 -0.32
CA GLY A 120 5.94 27.39 -0.55
C GLY A 120 6.43 26.73 0.74
N LYS A 121 6.77 27.51 1.77
CA LYS A 121 7.13 26.97 3.09
C LYS A 121 5.94 26.38 3.82
N VAL A 122 4.75 26.97 3.68
CA VAL A 122 3.51 26.42 4.27
C VAL A 122 3.15 25.07 3.63
N LEU A 123 3.24 24.96 2.30
CA LEU A 123 2.99 23.70 1.60
C LEU A 123 3.97 22.61 2.03
N LEU A 124 5.27 22.95 2.16
CA LEU A 124 6.25 22.03 2.73
C LEU A 124 5.87 21.56 4.15
N CYS A 125 5.41 22.46 5.03
CA CYS A 125 4.97 22.06 6.37
C CYS A 125 3.74 21.14 6.38
N ILE A 126 2.85 21.24 5.38
CA ILE A 126 1.63 20.41 5.30
C ILE A 126 1.92 19.05 4.65
N PHE A 127 2.80 18.98 3.65
CA PHE A 127 3.06 17.76 2.86
C PHE A 127 4.25 16.92 3.36
N VAL A 128 4.97 17.38 4.39
CA VAL A 128 6.09 16.63 5.02
C VAL A 128 5.63 15.88 6.28
N VAL A 129 4.32 15.87 6.57
CA VAL A 129 3.71 14.93 7.54
C VAL A 129 3.17 13.72 6.81
#